data_AF-A0A919W709-F1
#
_entry.id   AF-A0A919W709-F1
#
_cell.length_a   1.000
_cell.length_b   1.000
_cell.length_c   1.000
_cell.angle_alpha   90.00
_cell.angle_beta   90.00
_cell.angle_gamma   90.00
#
_symmetry.space_group_name_H-M   'P 1'
#
loop_
_entity.id
_entity.type
_entity.pdbx_description
1 polymer ?
#
loop_
_entity_poly.entity_id
_entity_poly.type
_entity_poly.pdbx_seq_one_letter_code
_entity_poly.pdbx_strand_id
1 'polypeptide(L)'
;MTVGRTRKLQAQTGPPPHGADRELDVATVFFAPDAVGRMGAIIRKGTDEVIATARTRRWTLDQCNDQEKGYLGVNIENIVRGEYDLDDGLAGMDFDVNGVDVDCKWSRNFGGWQIPPEAAGHICLLVYGDDITGDMAVGLLRIREDILVGGNRDAKRTIQSPGGISEIRWLVQPGTPVPENFLMSLRKQDRDAILAPRGGDARARELFIRCEGMIIYRHTIESIGQQLDEARRFRGETRQQLLEQGFEVLNGHWKADRQRAKDLGCPGLANKTQWVCLRTDGSTPARRAALDPARITEAATYRKLFSQQITAERRAKKQARKAVKAATAQTNVAGDLAPDEDAAYATRAVTDAENTAVRAAEQLGFEGLPGWTVPQ
;
A
#
# COMPACT_ATOMS: atom_id res chain seq x y z
N MET A 1 12.27 -54.04 20.47
CA MET A 1 12.14 -52.60 20.72
C MET A 1 12.20 -51.89 19.38
N THR A 2 11.05 -51.60 18.79
CA THR A 2 10.97 -51.02 17.45
C THR A 2 10.69 -49.53 17.61
N VAL A 3 11.69 -48.73 17.24
CA VAL A 3 11.69 -47.28 17.33
C VAL A 3 10.53 -46.71 16.50
N GLY A 4 9.77 -45.82 17.14
CA GLY A 4 8.52 -45.27 16.62
C GLY A 4 8.70 -44.51 15.30
N ARG A 5 7.80 -44.78 14.37
CA ARG A 5 7.57 -43.94 13.19
C ARG A 5 7.16 -42.54 13.64
N THR A 6 7.98 -41.56 13.35
CA THR A 6 7.61 -40.15 13.29
C THR A 6 6.35 -40.01 12.44
N ARG A 7 5.23 -39.59 13.06
CA ARG A 7 4.04 -39.16 12.33
C ARG A 7 4.45 -37.94 11.49
N LYS A 8 4.52 -38.09 10.17
CA LYS A 8 4.44 -36.93 9.27
C LYS A 8 3.11 -36.25 9.60
N LEU A 9 3.14 -35.04 10.18
CA LEU A 9 1.98 -34.17 10.19
C LEU A 9 1.53 -34.03 8.73
N GLN A 10 0.33 -34.52 8.43
CA GLN A 10 -0.32 -34.20 7.17
C GLN A 10 -0.49 -32.67 7.17
N ALA A 11 0.10 -32.00 6.19
CA ALA A 11 -0.14 -30.57 5.99
C ALA A 11 -1.66 -30.38 5.87
N GLN A 12 -2.26 -29.57 6.74
CA GLN A 12 -3.65 -29.19 6.57
C GLN A 12 -3.78 -28.49 5.22
N THR A 13 -4.68 -29.01 4.39
CA THR A 13 -4.99 -28.43 3.08
C THR A 13 -6.21 -27.54 3.25
N GLY A 14 -6.00 -26.24 3.49
CA GLY A 14 -7.08 -25.26 3.65
C GLY A 14 -7.11 -24.59 5.03
N PRO A 15 -7.91 -23.52 5.19
CA PRO A 15 -8.05 -22.82 6.46
C PRO A 15 -8.64 -23.75 7.53
N PRO A 16 -8.32 -23.52 8.81
CA PRO A 16 -8.94 -24.24 9.92
C PRO A 16 -10.48 -24.17 9.80
N PRO A 17 -11.21 -25.29 9.97
CA PRO A 17 -12.67 -25.28 9.96
C PRO A 17 -13.24 -24.29 10.97
N HIS A 18 -14.42 -23.75 10.70
CA HIS A 18 -15.16 -22.95 11.68
C HIS A 18 -15.38 -23.77 12.97
N GLY A 19 -15.14 -23.13 14.12
CA GLY A 19 -15.17 -23.72 15.44
C GLY A 19 -13.83 -24.29 15.93
N ALA A 20 -12.84 -24.48 15.05
CA ALA A 20 -11.52 -24.98 15.44
C ALA A 20 -10.64 -23.90 16.09
N ASP A 21 -10.88 -22.64 15.74
CA ASP A 21 -10.18 -21.48 16.27
C ASP A 21 -11.21 -20.35 16.50
N ARG A 22 -11.67 -20.23 17.75
CA ARG A 22 -12.75 -19.31 18.13
C ARG A 22 -12.38 -17.85 17.87
N GLU A 23 -11.15 -17.45 18.17
CA GLU A 23 -10.69 -16.08 17.96
C GLU A 23 -10.60 -15.75 16.47
N LEU A 24 -10.13 -16.70 15.65
CA LEU A 24 -10.10 -16.53 14.20
C LEU A 24 -11.52 -16.39 13.63
N ASP A 25 -12.48 -17.17 14.15
CA ASP A 25 -13.89 -17.03 13.78
C ASP A 25 -14.46 -15.64 14.14
N VAL A 26 -14.17 -15.14 15.35
CA VAL A 26 -14.59 -13.80 15.80
C VAL A 26 -14.05 -12.72 14.86
N ALA A 27 -12.74 -12.72 14.60
CA ALA A 27 -12.12 -11.76 13.69
C ALA A 27 -12.70 -11.88 12.26
N THR A 28 -12.95 -13.10 11.78
CA THR A 28 -13.53 -13.33 10.45
C THR A 28 -14.90 -12.71 10.33
N VAL A 29 -15.78 -12.98 11.30
CA VAL A 29 -17.16 -12.45 11.29
C VAL A 29 -17.15 -10.93 11.39
N PHE A 30 -16.24 -10.36 12.18
CA PHE A 30 -16.10 -8.91 12.34
C PHE A 30 -15.74 -8.21 11.02
N PHE A 31 -14.73 -8.70 10.30
CA PHE A 31 -14.25 -8.05 9.07
C PHE A 31 -15.04 -8.42 7.80
N ALA A 32 -15.87 -9.47 7.82
CA ALA A 32 -16.58 -9.95 6.63
C ALA A 32 -17.57 -8.96 5.98
N PRO A 33 -18.35 -8.13 6.72
CA PRO A 33 -19.33 -7.23 6.12
C PRO A 33 -18.71 -6.22 5.16
N ASP A 34 -19.09 -6.30 3.88
CA ASP A 34 -18.56 -5.47 2.78
C ASP A 34 -17.02 -5.41 2.70
N ALA A 35 -16.35 -6.53 3.03
CA ALA A 35 -14.88 -6.59 3.04
C ALA A 35 -14.26 -6.13 1.72
N VAL A 36 -14.86 -6.49 0.56
CA VAL A 36 -14.38 -6.07 -0.76
C VAL A 36 -14.45 -4.56 -0.93
N GLY A 37 -15.59 -3.93 -0.61
CA GLY A 37 -15.78 -2.49 -0.76
C GLY A 37 -14.89 -1.69 0.18
N ARG A 38 -14.93 -2.03 1.48
CA ARG A 38 -14.17 -1.31 2.52
C ARG A 38 -12.66 -1.48 2.36
N MET A 39 -12.17 -2.70 2.22
CA MET A 39 -10.72 -2.93 2.07
C MET A 39 -10.19 -2.38 0.75
N GLY A 40 -10.97 -2.45 -0.33
CA GLY A 40 -10.60 -1.80 -1.60
C GLY A 40 -10.41 -0.30 -1.42
N ALA A 41 -11.35 0.37 -0.74
CA ALA A 41 -11.26 1.80 -0.46
C ALA A 41 -10.05 2.16 0.43
N ILE A 42 -9.78 1.34 1.46
CA ILE A 42 -8.61 1.48 2.34
C ILE A 42 -7.30 1.38 1.54
N ILE A 43 -7.15 0.33 0.72
CA ILE A 43 -5.95 0.11 -0.09
C ILE A 43 -5.73 1.27 -1.06
N ARG A 44 -6.78 1.73 -1.76
CA ARG A 44 -6.69 2.87 -2.69
C ARG A 44 -6.29 4.14 -1.97
N LYS A 45 -6.98 4.49 -0.88
CA LYS A 45 -6.71 5.67 -0.07
C LYS A 45 -5.27 5.66 0.45
N GLY A 46 -4.86 4.57 1.10
CA GLY A 46 -3.52 4.45 1.67
C GLY A 46 -2.44 4.56 0.61
N THR A 47 -2.64 3.93 -0.56
CA THR A 47 -1.70 4.01 -1.68
C THR A 47 -1.59 5.43 -2.23
N ASP A 48 -2.71 6.13 -2.41
CA ASP A 48 -2.72 7.50 -2.94
C ASP A 48 -2.08 8.51 -1.98
N GLU A 49 -2.30 8.35 -0.67
CA GLU A 49 -1.66 9.16 0.37
C GLU A 49 -0.14 9.02 0.35
N VAL A 50 0.38 7.81 0.12
CA VAL A 50 1.84 7.56 -0.01
C VAL A 50 2.40 8.09 -1.33
N ILE A 51 1.67 7.94 -2.44
CA ILE A 51 2.06 8.54 -3.72
C ILE A 51 2.14 10.06 -3.57
N ALA A 52 1.18 10.65 -2.84
CA ALA A 52 1.09 12.07 -2.55
C ALA A 52 1.15 12.92 -3.83
N THR A 53 0.32 12.58 -4.84
CA THR A 53 0.36 13.18 -6.18
C THR A 53 0.38 14.70 -6.16
N ALA A 54 -0.42 15.33 -5.31
CA ALA A 54 -0.44 16.76 -5.06
C ALA A 54 0.97 17.35 -4.89
N ARG A 55 1.78 16.76 -4.01
CA ARG A 55 3.12 17.26 -3.67
C ARG A 55 4.18 16.78 -4.65
N THR A 56 4.06 15.55 -5.14
CA THR A 56 5.16 14.86 -5.82
C THR A 56 4.98 14.78 -7.33
N ARG A 57 3.75 14.99 -7.82
CA ARG A 57 3.31 14.75 -9.20
C ARG A 57 3.56 13.32 -9.69
N ARG A 58 3.81 12.40 -8.76
CA ARG A 58 3.83 10.95 -9.02
C ARG A 58 2.39 10.45 -9.10
N TRP A 59 2.20 9.32 -9.74
CA TRP A 59 0.89 8.71 -9.95
C TRP A 59 0.90 7.20 -9.78
N THR A 60 2.04 6.60 -9.44
CA THR A 60 2.14 5.18 -9.10
C THR A 60 3.07 4.98 -7.92
N LEU A 61 2.78 3.96 -7.11
CA LEU A 61 3.62 3.55 -6.00
C LEU A 61 5.03 3.15 -6.48
N ASP A 62 5.20 2.69 -7.73
CA ASP A 62 6.53 2.34 -8.27
C ASP A 62 7.50 3.52 -8.32
N GLN A 63 7.00 4.75 -8.47
CA GLN A 63 7.79 5.99 -8.45
C GLN A 63 8.23 6.42 -7.04
N CYS A 64 7.73 5.76 -5.99
CA CYS A 64 8.13 6.03 -4.62
C CYS A 64 9.45 5.31 -4.27
N ASN A 65 10.21 5.86 -3.33
CA ASN A 65 11.41 5.21 -2.81
C ASN A 65 11.04 4.05 -1.85
N ASP A 66 12.02 3.25 -1.43
CA ASP A 66 11.77 2.06 -0.61
C ASP A 66 11.26 2.40 0.80
N GLN A 67 11.59 3.57 1.37
CA GLN A 67 11.08 4.03 2.67
C GLN A 67 9.61 4.44 2.60
N GLU A 68 9.23 5.21 1.58
CA GLU A 68 7.83 5.59 1.32
C GLU A 68 6.96 4.35 1.11
N LYS A 69 7.46 3.36 0.35
CA LYS A 69 6.80 2.07 0.17
C LYS A 69 6.64 1.29 1.46
N GLY A 70 7.64 1.35 2.35
CA GLY A 70 7.58 0.73 3.68
C GLY A 70 6.53 1.37 4.59
N TYR A 71 6.40 2.70 4.54
CA TYR A 71 5.41 3.45 5.32
C TYR A 71 3.96 3.10 4.94
N LEU A 72 3.70 2.62 3.72
CA LEU A 72 2.35 2.22 3.29
C LEU A 72 1.72 1.16 4.21
N GLY A 73 2.51 0.26 4.80
CA GLY A 73 1.97 -0.71 5.76
C GLY A 73 1.37 -0.06 7.00
N VAL A 74 2.13 0.86 7.62
CA VAL A 74 1.68 1.65 8.78
C VAL A 74 0.50 2.54 8.41
N ASN A 75 0.51 3.11 7.19
CA ASN A 75 -0.61 3.93 6.75
C ASN A 75 -1.91 3.11 6.60
N ILE A 76 -1.82 1.91 6.02
CA ILE A 76 -2.98 1.02 5.88
C ILE A 76 -3.52 0.60 7.24
N GLU A 77 -2.66 0.26 8.19
CA GLU A 77 -3.04 -0.04 9.58
C GLU A 77 -3.86 1.12 10.19
N ASN A 78 -3.35 2.35 10.13
CA ASN A 78 -4.05 3.53 10.65
C ASN A 78 -5.42 3.76 9.99
N ILE A 79 -5.52 3.52 8.67
CA ILE A 79 -6.79 3.68 7.96
C ILE A 79 -7.75 2.55 8.34
N VAL A 80 -7.29 1.30 8.49
CA VAL A 80 -8.12 0.18 8.98
C VAL A 80 -8.65 0.50 10.38
N ARG A 81 -7.80 0.97 11.29
CA ARG A 81 -8.19 1.36 12.65
C ARG A 81 -9.36 2.35 12.65
N GLY A 82 -9.22 3.45 11.91
CA GLY A 82 -10.26 4.47 11.81
C GLY A 82 -11.51 4.05 11.03
N GLU A 83 -11.35 3.21 10.00
CA GLU A 83 -12.48 2.72 9.20
C GLU A 83 -13.36 1.73 9.99
N TYR A 84 -12.75 0.87 10.82
CA TYR A 84 -13.45 -0.14 11.62
C TYR A 84 -13.72 0.28 13.07
N ASP A 85 -13.30 1.48 13.48
CA ASP A 85 -13.44 1.99 14.85
C ASP A 85 -12.85 1.02 15.88
N LEU A 86 -11.58 0.66 15.66
CA LEU A 86 -10.85 -0.32 16.47
C LEU A 86 -9.99 0.37 17.52
N ASP A 87 -10.00 -0.15 18.74
CA ASP A 87 -9.04 0.17 19.79
C ASP A 87 -7.73 -0.62 19.60
N ASP A 88 -6.69 -0.26 20.35
CA ASP A 88 -5.42 -0.98 20.36
C ASP A 88 -5.54 -2.33 21.08
N GLY A 89 -4.83 -3.35 20.58
CA GLY A 89 -4.81 -4.68 21.19
C GLY A 89 -4.14 -4.69 22.58
N LEU A 90 -4.72 -5.43 23.52
CA LEU A 90 -4.22 -5.53 24.90
C LEU A 90 -2.83 -6.18 25.00
N ALA A 91 -2.51 -7.07 24.07
CA ALA A 91 -1.19 -7.71 23.97
C ALA A 91 -0.19 -6.91 23.11
N GLY A 92 -0.55 -5.69 22.70
CA GLY A 92 0.28 -4.84 21.85
C GLY A 92 0.17 -5.13 20.36
N MET A 93 -0.87 -5.85 19.93
CA MET A 93 -1.21 -5.97 18.51
C MET A 93 -1.94 -4.71 18.02
N ASP A 94 -1.97 -4.52 16.70
CA ASP A 94 -2.50 -3.29 16.10
C ASP A 94 -3.97 -2.99 16.48
N PHE A 95 -4.80 -4.04 16.68
CA PHE A 95 -6.24 -3.93 16.91
C PHE A 95 -6.75 -4.86 18.02
N ASP A 96 -7.73 -4.39 18.79
CA ASP A 96 -8.67 -5.23 19.56
C ASP A 96 -9.95 -5.47 18.73
N VAL A 97 -10.18 -6.72 18.34
CA VAL A 97 -11.36 -7.16 17.59
C VAL A 97 -12.28 -7.99 18.50
N ASN A 98 -13.17 -7.32 19.23
CA ASN A 98 -14.10 -7.95 20.18
C ASN A 98 -13.40 -8.82 21.25
N GLY A 99 -12.32 -8.31 21.84
CA GLY A 99 -11.49 -9.00 22.84
C GLY A 99 -10.43 -9.92 22.23
N VAL A 100 -10.09 -9.74 20.95
CA VAL A 100 -9.11 -10.55 20.21
C VAL A 100 -8.02 -9.63 19.66
N ASP A 101 -6.79 -9.85 20.09
CA ASP A 101 -5.61 -9.17 19.56
C ASP A 101 -5.33 -9.59 18.10
N VAL A 102 -5.45 -8.62 17.18
CA VAL A 102 -5.22 -8.80 15.73
C VAL A 102 -4.16 -7.81 15.23
N ASP A 103 -3.12 -8.35 14.61
CA ASP A 103 -2.03 -7.60 13.98
C ASP A 103 -2.32 -7.32 12.50
N CYS A 104 -1.94 -6.16 11.97
CA CYS A 104 -2.14 -5.80 10.57
C CYS A 104 -0.83 -5.92 9.79
N LYS A 105 -0.85 -6.64 8.67
CA LYS A 105 0.32 -6.72 7.79
C LYS A 105 -0.08 -6.49 6.35
N TRP A 106 0.52 -5.47 5.75
CA TRP A 106 0.41 -5.19 4.34
C TRP A 106 1.61 -5.73 3.55
N SER A 107 1.36 -6.15 2.31
CA SER A 107 2.42 -6.41 1.34
C SER A 107 1.99 -6.05 -0.07
N ARG A 108 2.92 -5.44 -0.81
CA ARG A 108 2.79 -5.26 -2.26
C ARG A 108 2.98 -6.54 -3.06
N ASN A 109 3.73 -7.50 -2.51
CA ASN A 109 3.97 -8.78 -3.16
C ASN A 109 3.09 -9.82 -2.50
N PHE A 110 2.23 -10.49 -3.26
CA PHE A 110 1.39 -11.54 -2.70
C PHE A 110 2.26 -12.60 -1.99
N GLY A 111 1.91 -12.98 -0.76
CA GLY A 111 2.72 -13.87 0.09
C GLY A 111 3.95 -13.22 0.73
N GLY A 112 4.22 -11.95 0.46
CA GLY A 112 5.41 -11.22 0.91
C GLY A 112 5.29 -10.49 2.25
N TRP A 113 4.26 -10.79 3.05
CA TRP A 113 4.07 -10.20 4.37
C TRP A 113 5.26 -10.50 5.27
N GLN A 114 5.78 -9.46 5.93
CA GLN A 114 6.87 -9.56 6.89
C GLN A 114 6.27 -9.65 8.29
N ILE A 115 6.18 -10.87 8.80
CA ILE A 115 5.60 -11.18 10.11
C ILE A 115 6.69 -11.02 11.17
N PRO A 116 6.54 -10.10 12.12
CA PRO A 116 7.51 -9.91 13.17
C PRO A 116 7.35 -10.97 14.27
N PRO A 117 8.37 -11.22 15.10
CA PRO A 117 8.34 -12.29 16.10
C PRO A 117 7.21 -12.11 17.13
N GLU A 118 6.87 -10.89 17.51
CA GLU A 118 5.79 -10.56 18.44
C GLU A 118 4.39 -10.96 17.93
N ALA A 119 4.21 -11.11 16.62
CA ALA A 119 2.94 -11.55 16.04
C ALA A 119 2.74 -13.08 16.14
N ALA A 120 3.76 -13.84 16.54
CA ALA A 120 3.64 -15.29 16.70
C ALA A 120 2.64 -15.64 17.82
N GLY A 121 1.67 -16.50 17.51
CA GLY A 121 0.57 -16.85 18.41
C GLY A 121 -0.70 -16.01 18.20
N HIS A 122 -0.58 -14.84 17.58
CA HIS A 122 -1.68 -13.92 17.32
C HIS A 122 -2.29 -14.12 15.93
N ILE A 123 -3.43 -13.46 15.67
CA ILE A 123 -4.07 -13.43 14.35
C ILE A 123 -3.53 -12.23 13.58
N CYS A 124 -3.15 -12.43 12.33
CA CYS A 124 -2.83 -11.32 11.42
C CYS A 124 -3.96 -11.10 10.40
N LEU A 125 -4.37 -9.84 10.24
CA LEU A 125 -5.04 -9.33 9.05
C LEU A 125 -4.00 -9.09 7.96
N LEU A 126 -4.00 -9.97 6.96
CA LEU A 126 -3.07 -9.96 5.84
C LEU A 126 -3.68 -9.20 4.66
N VAL A 127 -3.13 -8.02 4.35
CA VAL A 127 -3.61 -7.14 3.28
C VAL A 127 -2.62 -7.16 2.11
N TYR A 128 -3.12 -7.42 0.90
CA TYR A 128 -2.35 -7.35 -0.34
C TYR A 128 -3.06 -6.45 -1.36
N GLY A 129 -2.28 -5.66 -2.09
CA GLY A 129 -2.75 -4.90 -3.24
C GLY A 129 -1.60 -4.40 -4.11
N ASP A 130 -1.79 -4.45 -5.43
CA ASP A 130 -0.85 -3.88 -6.39
C ASP A 130 -1.56 -3.27 -7.61
N ASP A 131 -1.32 -1.97 -7.84
CA ASP A 131 -1.91 -1.23 -8.97
C ASP A 131 -1.52 -1.82 -10.34
N ILE A 132 -0.33 -2.42 -10.44
CA ILE A 132 0.23 -2.89 -11.72
C ILE A 132 -0.46 -4.16 -12.20
N THR A 133 -0.66 -5.13 -11.32
CA THR A 133 -1.47 -6.33 -11.58
C THR A 133 -2.96 -6.02 -11.52
N GLY A 134 -3.36 -5.00 -10.74
CA GLY A 134 -4.73 -4.55 -10.59
C GLY A 134 -5.56 -5.42 -9.66
N ASP A 135 -4.92 -6.17 -8.76
CA ASP A 135 -5.58 -7.09 -7.86
C ASP A 135 -5.26 -6.81 -6.37
N MET A 136 -6.14 -7.33 -5.53
CA MET A 136 -6.04 -7.31 -4.08
C MET A 136 -6.46 -8.65 -3.48
N ALA A 137 -6.07 -8.85 -2.22
CA ALA A 137 -6.48 -9.99 -1.41
C ALA A 137 -6.42 -9.58 0.05
N VAL A 138 -7.36 -10.06 0.85
CA VAL A 138 -7.41 -9.81 2.29
C VAL A 138 -7.83 -11.07 2.99
N GLY A 139 -7.07 -11.49 3.99
CA GLY A 139 -7.40 -12.68 4.76
C GLY A 139 -6.88 -12.62 6.18
N LEU A 140 -7.36 -13.56 6.99
CA LEU A 140 -6.96 -13.72 8.38
C LEU A 140 -6.21 -15.05 8.54
N LEU A 141 -5.17 -15.04 9.36
CA LEU A 141 -4.37 -16.22 9.65
C LEU A 141 -3.83 -16.16 11.08
N ARG A 142 -3.97 -17.25 11.85
CA ARG A 142 -3.21 -17.41 13.09
C ARG A 142 -1.76 -17.71 12.76
N ILE A 143 -0.87 -16.83 13.21
CA ILE A 143 0.57 -17.01 13.01
C ILE A 143 1.08 -18.05 13.99
N ARG A 144 1.82 -19.03 13.46
CA ARG A 144 2.51 -20.06 14.24
C ARG A 144 3.95 -20.16 13.79
N GLU A 145 4.83 -20.55 14.71
CA GLU A 145 6.25 -20.74 14.43
C GLU A 145 6.52 -21.72 13.28
N ASP A 146 5.72 -22.78 13.18
CA ASP A 146 5.88 -23.85 12.21
C ASP A 146 5.50 -23.48 10.77
N ILE A 147 4.80 -22.36 10.56
CA ILE A 147 4.42 -21.85 9.23
C ILE A 147 5.26 -20.64 8.78
N LEU A 148 6.26 -20.22 9.56
CA LEU A 148 7.13 -19.10 9.23
C LEU A 148 8.47 -19.59 8.67
N VAL A 149 8.93 -18.95 7.60
CA VAL A 149 10.18 -19.28 6.92
C VAL A 149 11.04 -18.05 6.66
N GLY A 150 12.36 -18.28 6.62
CA GLY A 150 13.34 -17.24 6.36
C GLY A 150 13.60 -16.37 7.59
N GLY A 151 13.91 -15.10 7.34
CA GLY A 151 14.29 -14.12 8.37
C GLY A 151 15.09 -12.98 7.74
N ASN A 152 14.75 -11.74 8.07
CA ASN A 152 15.57 -10.57 7.77
C ASN A 152 16.41 -10.16 9.01
N ARG A 153 17.12 -9.04 8.91
CA ARG A 153 17.96 -8.51 10.00
C ARG A 153 17.15 -8.18 11.27
N ASP A 154 15.87 -7.88 11.11
CA ASP A 154 14.92 -7.55 12.20
C ASP A 154 14.13 -8.78 12.66
N ALA A 155 14.61 -9.99 12.34
CA ALA A 155 13.95 -11.28 12.62
C ALA A 155 12.54 -11.45 12.03
N LYS A 156 12.09 -10.55 11.14
CA LYS A 156 10.80 -10.70 10.45
C LYS A 156 10.87 -11.83 9.44
N ARG A 157 9.86 -12.70 9.46
CA ARG A 157 9.76 -13.89 8.61
C ARG A 157 8.60 -13.76 7.64
N THR A 158 8.56 -14.65 6.65
CA THR A 158 7.46 -14.74 5.69
C THR A 158 6.67 -16.02 5.91
N ILE A 159 5.41 -16.03 5.51
CA ILE A 159 4.55 -17.22 5.60
C ILE A 159 4.99 -18.26 4.57
N GLN A 160 5.08 -19.52 4.98
CA GLN A 160 5.44 -20.63 4.11
C GLN A 160 4.41 -20.83 2.99
N SER A 161 4.90 -20.99 1.75
CA SER A 161 4.09 -21.38 0.60
C SER A 161 4.42 -22.81 0.16
N PRO A 162 3.43 -23.65 -0.20
CA PRO A 162 1.99 -23.36 -0.19
C PRO A 162 1.31 -23.54 1.19
N GLY A 163 1.95 -24.24 2.13
CA GLY A 163 1.33 -24.68 3.40
C GLY A 163 0.61 -23.58 4.19
N GLY A 164 1.36 -22.67 4.81
CA GLY A 164 0.78 -21.57 5.59
C GLY A 164 -0.12 -20.64 4.77
N ILE A 165 0.21 -20.38 3.50
CA ILE A 165 -0.66 -19.59 2.60
C ILE A 165 -2.02 -20.27 2.37
N SER A 166 -2.05 -21.60 2.29
CA SER A 166 -3.29 -22.36 2.09
C SER A 166 -4.21 -22.36 3.30
N GLU A 167 -3.69 -22.02 4.48
CA GLU A 167 -4.44 -21.90 5.73
C GLU A 167 -5.12 -20.53 5.90
N ILE A 168 -4.84 -19.55 5.02
CA ILE A 168 -5.43 -18.21 5.12
C ILE A 168 -6.94 -18.29 4.90
N ARG A 169 -7.70 -17.67 5.80
CA ARG A 169 -9.13 -17.48 5.64
C ARG A 169 -9.40 -16.18 4.90
N TRP A 170 -9.69 -16.28 3.61
CA TRP A 170 -9.89 -15.13 2.73
C TRP A 170 -11.23 -14.44 2.97
N LEU A 171 -11.16 -13.15 3.28
CA LEU A 171 -12.28 -12.20 3.29
C LEU A 171 -12.48 -11.60 1.89
N VAL A 172 -11.36 -11.37 1.20
CA VAL A 172 -11.28 -10.92 -0.20
C VAL A 172 -10.35 -11.88 -0.93
N GLN A 173 -10.89 -12.56 -1.94
CA GLN A 173 -10.16 -13.61 -2.66
C GLN A 173 -9.00 -13.02 -3.48
N PRO A 174 -7.86 -13.72 -3.58
CA PRO A 174 -6.79 -13.35 -4.51
C PRO A 174 -7.32 -13.20 -5.94
N GLY A 175 -6.88 -12.15 -6.64
CA GLY A 175 -7.39 -11.80 -7.98
C GLY A 175 -8.63 -10.91 -7.98
N THR A 176 -9.17 -10.54 -6.81
CA THR A 176 -10.24 -9.53 -6.74
C THR A 176 -9.68 -8.17 -7.20
N PRO A 177 -10.36 -7.42 -8.08
CA PRO A 177 -9.86 -6.14 -8.56
C PRO A 177 -9.73 -5.10 -7.44
N VAL A 178 -8.57 -4.44 -7.35
CA VAL A 178 -8.40 -3.26 -6.48
C VAL A 178 -9.07 -2.05 -7.14
N PRO A 179 -9.66 -1.10 -6.38
CA PRO A 179 -10.18 0.13 -6.96
C PRO A 179 -9.11 0.85 -7.80
N GLU A 180 -9.53 1.24 -9.00
CA GLU A 180 -8.62 1.69 -10.04
C GLU A 180 -7.88 2.97 -9.64
N ASN A 181 -6.57 2.99 -9.89
CA ASN A 181 -5.78 4.20 -9.89
C ASN A 181 -6.19 5.08 -11.08
N PHE A 182 -6.94 6.15 -10.80
CA PHE A 182 -7.55 7.00 -11.83
C PHE A 182 -6.52 7.56 -12.82
N LEU A 183 -5.36 8.06 -12.35
CA LEU A 183 -4.34 8.62 -13.26
C LEU A 183 -3.67 7.55 -14.12
N MET A 184 -3.61 6.31 -13.64
CA MET A 184 -3.11 5.18 -14.41
C MET A 184 -4.10 4.71 -15.48
N SER A 185 -5.40 4.99 -15.32
CA SER A 185 -6.44 4.65 -16.31
C SER A 185 -6.60 5.69 -17.41
N LEU A 186 -5.94 6.84 -17.30
CA LEU A 186 -5.92 7.85 -18.34
C LEU A 186 -4.91 7.52 -19.44
N ARG A 187 -5.15 8.11 -20.61
CA ARG A 187 -4.13 8.20 -21.64
C ARG A 187 -2.91 8.95 -21.13
N LYS A 188 -1.72 8.53 -21.58
CA LYS A 188 -0.46 9.21 -21.25
C LYS A 188 -0.53 10.72 -21.48
N GLN A 189 -1.02 11.16 -22.64
CA GLN A 189 -1.07 12.59 -22.97
C GLN A 189 -1.98 13.41 -22.03
N ASP A 190 -3.10 12.83 -21.59
CA ASP A 190 -4.03 13.52 -20.69
C ASP A 190 -3.46 13.57 -19.29
N ARG A 191 -2.93 12.44 -18.79
CA ARG A 191 -2.25 12.40 -17.49
C ARG A 191 -1.08 13.38 -17.42
N ASP A 192 -0.23 13.39 -18.45
CA ASP A 192 0.95 14.25 -18.48
C ASP A 192 0.55 15.73 -18.52
N ALA A 193 -0.52 16.08 -19.24
CA ALA A 193 -1.09 17.44 -19.23
C ALA A 193 -1.67 17.82 -17.86
N ILE A 194 -2.40 16.90 -17.20
CA ILE A 194 -2.95 17.11 -15.86
C ILE A 194 -1.83 17.36 -14.84
N LEU A 195 -0.71 16.65 -14.95
CA LEU A 195 0.40 16.75 -13.99
C LEU A 195 1.43 17.83 -14.32
N ALA A 196 1.39 18.42 -15.52
CA ALA A 196 2.35 19.44 -15.94
C ALA A 196 2.28 20.75 -15.11
N PRO A 197 1.10 21.31 -14.79
CA PRO A 197 1.01 22.54 -14.01
C PRO A 197 1.59 22.41 -12.59
N ARG A 198 2.27 23.46 -12.13
CA ARG A 198 2.82 23.53 -10.77
C ARG A 198 1.73 23.77 -9.71
N GLY A 199 0.75 24.61 -10.03
CA GLY A 199 -0.34 24.96 -9.13
C GLY A 199 -1.48 23.95 -9.13
N GLY A 200 -2.01 23.68 -7.94
CA GLY A 200 -3.20 22.87 -7.67
C GLY A 200 -4.39 23.12 -8.57
N ASP A 201 -4.94 24.33 -8.47
CA ASP A 201 -6.10 24.77 -9.25
C ASP A 201 -5.90 24.61 -10.76
N ALA A 202 -4.67 24.77 -11.26
CA ALA A 202 -4.37 24.57 -12.68
C ALA A 202 -4.41 23.09 -13.08
N ARG A 203 -3.84 22.19 -12.26
CA ARG A 203 -3.93 20.74 -12.51
C ARG A 203 -5.37 20.25 -12.42
N ALA A 204 -6.11 20.75 -11.45
CA ALA A 204 -7.47 20.34 -11.20
C ALA A 204 -8.43 20.88 -12.31
N ARG A 205 -8.13 22.04 -12.92
CA ARG A 205 -8.77 22.48 -14.19
C ARG A 205 -8.44 21.56 -15.37
N GLU A 206 -7.16 21.23 -15.58
CA GLU A 206 -6.76 20.27 -16.63
C GLU A 206 -7.45 18.92 -16.44
N LEU A 207 -7.57 18.43 -15.21
CA LEU A 207 -8.29 17.20 -14.88
C LEU A 207 -9.71 17.24 -15.45
N PHE A 208 -10.47 18.30 -15.17
CA PHE A 208 -11.84 18.41 -15.67
C PHE A 208 -11.95 18.55 -17.18
N ILE A 209 -11.03 19.29 -17.81
CA ILE A 209 -11.03 19.46 -19.28
C ILE A 209 -10.69 18.14 -19.98
N ARG A 210 -9.64 17.45 -19.52
CA ARG A 210 -9.12 16.23 -20.15
C ARG A 210 -10.00 15.01 -19.91
N CYS A 211 -10.63 14.95 -18.74
CA CYS A 211 -11.53 13.87 -18.35
C CYS A 211 -13.02 14.21 -18.60
N GLU A 212 -13.30 15.00 -19.64
CA GLU A 212 -14.66 15.29 -20.10
C GLU A 212 -15.51 14.01 -20.13
N GLY A 213 -16.59 14.00 -19.37
CA GLY A 213 -17.57 12.93 -19.36
C GLY A 213 -17.24 11.71 -18.50
N MET A 214 -16.09 11.71 -17.82
CA MET A 214 -15.72 10.67 -16.86
C MET A 214 -16.25 11.02 -15.47
N ILE A 215 -16.68 10.00 -14.72
CA ILE A 215 -16.97 10.18 -13.29
C ILE A 215 -15.65 10.27 -12.55
N ILE A 216 -15.44 11.41 -11.88
CA ILE A 216 -14.26 11.71 -11.08
C ILE A 216 -14.69 11.70 -9.62
N TYR A 217 -14.00 10.91 -8.80
CA TYR A 217 -14.30 10.86 -7.38
C TYR A 217 -13.63 12.01 -6.63
N ARG A 218 -14.25 12.45 -5.54
CA ARG A 218 -13.76 13.54 -4.68
C ARG A 218 -12.31 13.31 -4.23
N HIS A 219 -11.97 12.09 -3.82
CA HIS A 219 -10.61 11.75 -3.42
C HIS A 219 -9.60 11.96 -4.56
N THR A 220 -9.97 11.68 -5.81
CA THR A 220 -9.10 11.90 -6.98
C THR A 220 -8.79 13.38 -7.16
N ILE A 221 -9.81 14.24 -7.00
CA ILE A 221 -9.66 15.70 -7.10
C ILE A 221 -8.74 16.19 -5.98
N GLU A 222 -8.99 15.75 -4.74
CA GLU A 222 -8.18 16.12 -3.56
C GLU A 222 -6.73 15.65 -3.70
N SER A 223 -6.49 14.44 -4.21
CA SER A 223 -5.15 13.91 -4.45
C SER A 223 -4.36 14.68 -5.52
N ILE A 224 -5.03 15.29 -6.50
CA ILE A 224 -4.38 16.06 -7.59
C ILE A 224 -4.19 17.53 -7.22
N GLY A 225 -5.13 18.08 -6.46
CA GLY A 225 -5.32 19.50 -6.24
C GLY A 225 -4.31 20.23 -5.33
N GLN A 226 -3.52 19.56 -4.51
CA GLN A 226 -2.64 20.21 -3.48
C GLN A 226 -3.33 20.82 -2.26
N GLN A 227 -4.62 21.18 -2.27
CA GLN A 227 -5.25 21.84 -1.13
C GLN A 227 -6.35 21.01 -0.46
N LEU A 228 -6.47 21.19 0.86
CA LEU A 228 -7.59 20.65 1.63
C LEU A 228 -8.90 21.31 1.14
N ASP A 229 -9.93 20.49 0.91
CA ASP A 229 -11.26 20.93 0.45
C ASP A 229 -11.29 21.56 -0.97
N GLU A 230 -10.40 21.12 -1.87
CA GLU A 230 -10.37 21.58 -3.27
C GLU A 230 -11.69 21.39 -4.00
N ALA A 231 -12.42 20.32 -3.69
CA ALA A 231 -13.77 20.08 -4.20
C ALA A 231 -14.75 21.22 -3.85
N ARG A 232 -14.51 21.97 -2.77
CA ARG A 232 -15.29 23.17 -2.42
C ARG A 232 -14.84 24.41 -3.18
N ARG A 233 -13.58 24.47 -3.65
CA ARG A 233 -13.04 25.55 -4.51
C ARG A 233 -13.42 25.41 -5.98
N PHE A 234 -13.89 24.25 -6.42
CA PHE A 234 -14.68 24.12 -7.65
C PHE A 234 -16.07 24.77 -7.57
N ARG A 235 -16.28 25.68 -6.61
CA ARG A 235 -17.40 26.61 -6.54
C ARG A 235 -16.83 28.03 -6.76
N GLY A 236 -17.58 28.90 -7.41
CA GLY A 236 -17.13 30.26 -7.69
C GLY A 236 -16.22 30.34 -8.92
N GLU A 237 -15.10 31.03 -8.83
CA GLU A 237 -14.31 31.52 -9.97
C GLU A 237 -13.81 30.40 -10.90
N THR A 238 -13.27 29.30 -10.37
CA THR A 238 -12.76 28.19 -11.20
C THR A 238 -13.87 27.52 -12.03
N ARG A 239 -15.06 27.34 -11.44
CA ARG A 239 -16.23 26.79 -12.16
C ARG A 239 -16.72 27.78 -13.22
N GLN A 240 -16.70 29.07 -12.91
CA GLN A 240 -17.07 30.12 -13.83
C GLN A 240 -16.11 30.21 -15.03
N GLN A 241 -14.80 30.15 -14.80
CA GLN A 241 -13.79 30.12 -15.85
C GLN A 241 -13.92 28.89 -16.76
N LEU A 242 -14.20 27.72 -16.20
CA LEU A 242 -14.49 26.52 -16.98
C LEU A 242 -15.77 26.70 -17.80
N LEU A 243 -16.81 27.28 -17.20
CA LEU A 243 -18.09 27.54 -17.87
C LEU A 243 -17.93 28.49 -19.06
N GLU A 244 -17.13 29.55 -18.91
CA GLU A 244 -16.77 30.49 -19.99
C GLU A 244 -16.01 29.81 -21.13
N GLN A 245 -15.26 28.74 -20.83
CA GLN A 245 -14.60 27.88 -21.82
C GLN A 245 -15.52 26.80 -22.39
N GLY A 246 -16.79 26.79 -21.99
CA GLY A 246 -17.80 25.83 -22.43
C GLY A 246 -17.76 24.50 -21.67
N PHE A 247 -17.20 24.46 -20.46
CA PHE A 247 -17.13 23.29 -19.59
C PHE A 247 -17.94 23.48 -18.30
N GLU A 248 -18.92 22.63 -18.08
CA GLU A 248 -19.80 22.63 -16.93
C GLU A 248 -19.42 21.49 -15.97
N VAL A 249 -18.90 21.87 -14.80
CA VAL A 249 -18.59 20.92 -13.71
C VAL A 249 -19.83 20.70 -12.86
N LEU A 250 -20.23 19.44 -12.66
CA LEU A 250 -21.44 19.02 -11.97
C LEU A 250 -21.12 18.05 -10.84
N ASN A 251 -21.81 18.16 -9.71
CA ASN A 251 -21.63 17.28 -8.55
C ASN A 251 -22.89 16.48 -8.23
N GLY A 252 -22.72 15.18 -7.97
CA GLY A 252 -23.83 14.26 -7.74
C GLY A 252 -24.60 14.47 -6.43
N HIS A 253 -24.19 15.40 -5.56
CA HIS A 253 -24.98 15.79 -4.40
C HIS A 253 -26.30 16.46 -4.80
N TRP A 254 -26.28 17.35 -5.79
CA TRP A 254 -27.43 18.19 -6.14
C TRP A 254 -28.36 17.52 -7.16
N LYS A 255 -29.67 17.53 -6.89
CA LYS A 255 -30.68 16.99 -7.82
C LYS A 255 -30.63 17.66 -9.20
N ALA A 256 -30.45 18.99 -9.22
CA ALA A 256 -30.34 19.78 -10.44
C ALA A 256 -29.12 19.37 -11.28
N ASP A 257 -27.94 19.25 -10.66
CA ASP A 257 -26.71 18.80 -11.33
C ASP A 257 -26.86 17.38 -11.90
N ARG A 258 -27.51 16.45 -11.17
CA ARG A 258 -27.79 15.11 -11.69
C ARG A 258 -28.72 15.12 -12.90
N GLN A 259 -29.74 15.98 -12.90
CA GLN A 259 -30.62 16.13 -14.06
C GLN A 259 -29.88 16.77 -15.24
N ARG A 260 -29.12 17.83 -14.98
CA ARG A 260 -28.29 18.51 -15.98
C ARG A 260 -27.27 17.57 -16.61
N ALA A 261 -26.65 16.70 -15.82
CA ALA A 261 -25.72 15.69 -16.34
C ALA A 261 -26.43 14.71 -17.29
N LYS A 262 -27.65 14.28 -16.97
CA LYS A 262 -28.48 13.44 -17.87
C LYS A 262 -28.80 14.15 -19.17
N ASP A 263 -29.22 15.41 -19.11
CA ASP A 263 -29.56 16.22 -20.29
C ASP A 263 -28.36 16.41 -21.21
N LEU A 264 -27.15 16.49 -20.63
CA LEU A 264 -25.88 16.58 -21.34
C LEU A 264 -25.26 15.21 -21.72
N GLY A 265 -25.97 14.10 -21.52
CA GLY A 265 -25.58 12.76 -21.98
C GLY A 265 -24.77 11.91 -20.98
N CYS A 266 -24.73 12.27 -19.69
CA CYS A 266 -24.05 11.50 -18.64
C CYS A 266 -25.00 11.13 -17.48
N PRO A 267 -25.69 9.97 -17.55
CA PRO A 267 -26.66 9.58 -16.53
C PRO A 267 -26.02 8.98 -15.26
N GLY A 268 -24.71 8.71 -15.26
CA GLY A 268 -24.02 7.96 -14.20
C GLY A 268 -23.67 8.75 -12.93
N LEU A 269 -24.00 10.04 -12.86
CA LEU A 269 -23.71 10.90 -11.71
C LEU A 269 -24.72 10.64 -10.58
N ALA A 270 -24.28 10.01 -9.48
CA ALA A 270 -25.19 9.45 -8.47
C ALA A 270 -25.16 10.16 -7.11
N ASN A 271 -23.98 10.47 -6.57
CA ASN A 271 -23.84 10.88 -5.17
C ASN A 271 -22.81 12.00 -4.93
N LYS A 272 -22.69 12.45 -3.67
CA LYS A 272 -21.86 13.60 -3.28
C LYS A 272 -20.35 13.42 -3.54
N THR A 273 -19.86 12.19 -3.61
CA THR A 273 -18.43 11.93 -3.87
C THR A 273 -18.10 11.94 -5.34
N GLN A 274 -19.09 12.01 -6.22
CA GLN A 274 -18.90 11.95 -7.67
C GLN A 274 -19.06 13.33 -8.31
N TRP A 275 -18.17 13.61 -9.25
CA TRP A 275 -18.12 14.79 -10.07
C TRP A 275 -18.03 14.39 -11.54
N VAL A 276 -18.50 15.26 -12.43
CA VAL A 276 -18.31 15.13 -13.87
C VAL A 276 -18.13 16.51 -14.48
N CYS A 277 -17.31 16.61 -15.52
CA CYS A 277 -17.22 17.80 -16.36
C CYS A 277 -17.76 17.48 -17.75
N LEU A 278 -18.69 18.30 -18.23
CA LEU A 278 -19.37 18.13 -19.52
C LEU A 278 -19.28 19.43 -20.32
N ARG A 279 -19.41 19.37 -21.63
CA ARG A 279 -19.50 20.57 -22.46
C ARG A 279 -20.90 21.17 -22.42
N THR A 280 -20.97 22.49 -22.35
CA THR A 280 -22.23 23.25 -22.34
C THR A 280 -23.01 23.16 -23.65
N ASP A 281 -22.30 22.98 -24.78
CA ASP A 281 -22.85 22.74 -26.12
C ASP A 281 -23.26 21.26 -26.35
N GLY A 282 -23.13 20.44 -25.31
CA GLY A 282 -23.41 19.02 -25.32
C GLY A 282 -22.14 18.20 -25.47
N SER A 283 -21.71 17.56 -24.37
CA SER A 283 -20.96 16.30 -24.44
C SER A 283 -21.85 15.17 -24.96
N THR A 284 -22.45 15.40 -26.14
CA THR A 284 -23.53 14.58 -26.68
C THR A 284 -23.12 13.10 -26.72
N PRO A 285 -24.07 12.16 -26.57
CA PRO A 285 -23.76 10.74 -26.73
C PRO A 285 -23.01 10.43 -28.04
N ALA A 286 -23.29 11.16 -29.12
CA ALA A 286 -22.56 11.03 -30.39
C ALA A 286 -21.09 11.47 -30.30
N ARG A 287 -20.81 12.63 -29.68
CA ARG A 287 -19.43 13.10 -29.44
C ARG A 287 -18.67 12.13 -28.54
N ARG A 288 -19.31 11.66 -27.47
CA ARG A 288 -18.75 10.66 -26.55
C ARG A 288 -18.46 9.35 -27.28
N ALA A 289 -19.40 8.85 -28.07
CA ALA A 289 -19.21 7.66 -28.89
C ALA A 289 -18.07 7.81 -29.91
N ALA A 290 -17.78 9.03 -30.39
CA ALA A 290 -16.65 9.30 -31.27
C ALA A 290 -15.30 9.36 -30.52
N LEU A 291 -15.26 9.92 -29.30
CA LEU A 291 -14.02 10.15 -28.54
C LEU A 291 -13.63 8.98 -27.62
N ASP A 292 -14.60 8.39 -26.94
CA ASP A 292 -14.38 7.42 -25.88
C ASP A 292 -13.72 6.13 -26.38
N PRO A 293 -14.07 5.53 -27.53
CA PRO A 293 -13.41 4.31 -28.00
C PRO A 293 -11.91 4.48 -28.21
N ALA A 294 -11.49 5.59 -28.82
CA ALA A 294 -10.08 5.91 -29.01
C ALA A 294 -9.39 6.15 -27.65
N ARG A 295 -10.03 6.91 -26.75
CA ARG A 295 -9.51 7.16 -25.40
C ARG A 295 -9.29 5.87 -24.61
N ILE A 296 -10.28 4.99 -24.60
CA ILE A 296 -10.24 3.69 -23.92
C ILE A 296 -9.14 2.81 -24.52
N THR A 297 -9.05 2.76 -25.85
CA THR A 297 -8.04 1.93 -26.55
C THR A 297 -6.62 2.42 -26.27
N GLU A 298 -6.39 3.74 -26.36
CA GLU A 298 -5.08 4.35 -26.08
C GLU A 298 -4.68 4.17 -24.61
N ALA A 299 -5.63 4.36 -23.68
CA ALA A 299 -5.40 4.15 -22.25
C ALA A 299 -5.08 2.69 -21.93
N ALA A 300 -5.87 1.74 -22.45
CA ALA A 300 -5.64 0.31 -22.26
C ALA A 300 -4.30 -0.14 -22.85
N THR A 301 -3.95 0.37 -24.04
CA THR A 301 -2.67 0.06 -24.69
C THR A 301 -1.50 0.58 -23.86
N TYR A 302 -1.56 1.84 -23.43
CA TYR A 302 -0.54 2.43 -22.57
C TYR A 302 -0.40 1.64 -21.26
N ARG A 303 -1.52 1.34 -20.59
CA ARG A 303 -1.55 0.58 -19.34
C ARG A 303 -0.89 -0.78 -19.51
N LYS A 304 -1.21 -1.51 -20.58
CA LYS A 304 -0.62 -2.81 -20.88
C LYS A 304 0.90 -2.72 -21.02
N LEU A 305 1.39 -1.77 -21.83
CA LEU A 305 2.83 -1.57 -22.05
C LEU A 305 3.54 -1.16 -20.76
N PHE A 306 2.95 -0.24 -20.01
CA PHE A 306 3.48 0.23 -18.73
C PHE A 306 3.56 -0.91 -17.70
N SER A 307 2.49 -1.69 -17.52
CA SER A 307 2.49 -2.82 -16.60
C SER A 307 3.52 -3.88 -16.99
N GLN A 308 3.71 -4.14 -18.29
CA GLN A 308 4.76 -5.04 -18.79
C GLN A 308 6.16 -4.54 -18.45
N GLN A 309 6.41 -3.25 -18.67
CA GLN A 309 7.69 -2.62 -18.34
C GLN A 309 7.99 -2.73 -16.84
N ILE A 310 7.06 -2.30 -15.97
CA ILE A 310 7.27 -2.34 -14.52
C ILE A 310 7.46 -3.78 -14.02
N THR A 311 6.70 -4.73 -14.57
CA THR A 311 6.86 -6.15 -14.22
C THR A 311 8.26 -6.66 -14.57
N ALA A 312 8.78 -6.29 -15.75
CA ALA A 312 10.13 -6.64 -16.18
C ALA A 312 11.20 -6.01 -15.26
N GLU A 313 11.07 -4.72 -14.94
CA GLU A 313 11.98 -4.00 -14.04
C GLU A 313 12.01 -4.62 -12.64
N ARG A 314 10.84 -4.93 -12.06
CA ARG A 314 10.75 -5.62 -10.77
C ARG A 314 11.41 -7.00 -10.81
N ARG A 315 11.18 -7.78 -11.87
CA ARG A 315 11.82 -9.09 -12.06
C ARG A 315 13.34 -8.96 -12.13
N ALA A 316 13.86 -8.00 -12.89
CA ALA A 316 15.29 -7.73 -12.99
C ALA A 316 15.88 -7.33 -11.62
N LYS A 317 15.23 -6.42 -10.88
CA LYS A 317 15.66 -6.01 -9.53
C LYS A 317 15.70 -7.21 -8.56
N LYS A 318 14.70 -8.09 -8.62
CA LYS A 318 14.65 -9.32 -7.81
C LYS A 318 15.77 -10.30 -8.17
N GLN A 319 16.03 -10.51 -9.46
CA GLN A 319 17.13 -11.37 -9.94
C GLN A 319 18.49 -10.83 -9.51
N ALA A 320 18.72 -9.52 -9.65
CA ALA A 320 19.95 -8.87 -9.20
C ALA A 320 20.16 -9.04 -7.68
N ARG A 321 19.13 -8.79 -6.85
CA ARG A 321 19.18 -9.00 -5.40
C ARG A 321 19.51 -10.47 -5.04
N LYS A 322 18.92 -11.43 -5.75
CA LYS A 322 19.20 -12.86 -5.54
C LYS A 322 20.64 -13.21 -5.92
N ALA A 323 21.16 -12.67 -7.03
CA ALA A 323 22.52 -12.89 -7.48
C ALA A 323 23.54 -12.33 -6.47
N VAL A 324 23.31 -11.11 -5.95
CA VAL A 324 24.14 -10.53 -4.88
C VAL A 324 24.13 -11.42 -3.63
N LYS A 325 22.94 -11.84 -3.16
CA LYS A 325 22.84 -12.72 -1.98
C LYS A 325 23.56 -14.07 -2.20
N ALA A 326 23.48 -14.65 -3.39
CA ALA A 326 24.17 -15.89 -3.73
C ALA A 326 25.69 -15.71 -3.79
N ALA A 327 26.16 -14.60 -4.37
CA ALA A 327 27.59 -14.27 -4.40
C ALA A 327 28.14 -14.04 -3.00
N THR A 328 27.44 -13.28 -2.13
CA THR A 328 27.83 -13.06 -0.73
C THR A 328 27.88 -14.37 0.06
N ALA A 329 26.91 -15.27 -0.15
CA ALA A 329 26.93 -16.59 0.47
C ALA A 329 28.12 -17.44 -0.01
N GLN A 330 28.46 -17.38 -1.30
CA GLN A 330 29.63 -18.08 -1.85
C GLN A 330 30.95 -17.50 -1.34
N THR A 331 31.09 -16.18 -1.21
CA THR A 331 32.28 -15.56 -0.62
C THR A 331 32.42 -15.86 0.86
N ASN A 332 31.32 -15.93 1.62
CA ASN A 332 31.37 -16.31 3.03
C ASN A 332 31.70 -17.80 3.23
N VAL A 333 31.31 -18.67 2.28
CA VAL A 333 31.71 -20.09 2.28
C VAL A 333 33.15 -20.29 1.78
N ALA A 334 33.65 -19.43 0.90
CA ALA A 334 35.05 -19.42 0.46
C ALA A 334 36.00 -18.70 1.43
N GLY A 335 35.44 -17.94 2.38
CA GLY A 335 36.13 -17.10 3.36
C GLY A 335 36.29 -17.73 4.74
N ASP A 336 36.11 -19.04 4.90
CA ASP A 336 36.58 -19.80 6.08
C ASP A 336 38.12 -20.01 6.03
N LEU A 337 38.85 -18.95 5.71
CA LEU A 337 40.28 -18.83 5.99
C LEU A 337 40.42 -18.15 7.35
N ALA A 338 41.39 -18.64 8.13
CA ALA A 338 41.69 -18.34 9.53
C ALA A 338 41.40 -16.90 9.98
N PRO A 339 41.01 -16.67 11.26
CA PRO A 339 40.62 -15.36 11.77
C PRO A 339 41.65 -14.30 11.40
N ASP A 340 41.17 -13.30 10.66
CA ASP A 340 41.94 -12.17 10.17
C ASP A 340 42.53 -11.38 11.34
N GLU A 341 43.86 -11.39 11.46
CA GLU A 341 44.60 -10.64 12.48
C GLU A 341 44.25 -9.14 12.43
N ASP A 342 43.83 -8.63 11.27
CA ASP A 342 43.43 -7.23 11.10
C ASP A 342 42.09 -6.90 11.79
N ALA A 343 41.15 -7.84 11.87
CA ALA A 343 39.89 -7.65 12.60
C ALA A 343 40.11 -7.64 14.12
N ALA A 344 41.05 -8.47 14.60
CA ALA A 344 41.48 -8.46 16.00
C ALA A 344 42.26 -7.16 16.34
N TYR A 345 43.07 -6.67 15.40
CA TYR A 345 43.78 -5.39 15.53
C TYR A 345 42.82 -4.19 15.57
N ALA A 346 41.82 -4.14 14.69
CA ALA A 346 40.82 -3.08 14.67
C ALA A 346 39.99 -3.03 15.98
N THR A 347 39.61 -4.21 16.51
CA THR A 347 38.87 -4.30 17.77
C THR A 347 39.74 -3.84 18.95
N ARG A 348 41.02 -4.19 18.97
CA ARG A 348 41.99 -3.66 19.96
C ARG A 348 42.20 -2.16 19.84
N ALA A 349 42.32 -1.62 18.63
CA ALA A 349 42.51 -0.19 18.41
C ALA A 349 41.32 0.64 18.90
N VAL A 350 40.08 0.16 18.70
CA VAL A 350 38.87 0.80 19.24
C VAL A 350 38.85 0.75 20.76
N THR A 351 39.13 -0.43 21.34
CA THR A 351 39.19 -0.60 22.81
C THR A 351 40.28 0.28 23.45
N ASP A 352 41.44 0.40 22.82
CA ASP A 352 42.54 1.23 23.29
C ASP A 352 42.22 2.72 23.16
N ALA A 353 41.51 3.13 22.10
CA ALA A 353 41.04 4.51 21.94
C ALA A 353 39.98 4.87 23.00
N GLU A 354 39.04 3.97 23.29
CA GLU A 354 38.03 4.16 24.34
C GLU A 354 38.69 4.27 25.73
N ASN A 355 39.63 3.36 26.05
CA ASN A 355 40.36 3.41 27.31
C ASN A 355 41.24 4.65 27.45
N THR A 356 41.83 5.13 26.34
CA THR A 356 42.60 6.37 26.32
C THR A 356 41.71 7.58 26.56
N ALA A 357 40.51 7.60 25.98
CA ALA A 357 39.53 8.66 26.19
C ALA A 357 39.02 8.70 27.64
N VAL A 358 38.77 7.53 28.26
CA VAL A 358 38.37 7.43 29.67
C VAL A 358 39.46 7.98 30.59
N ARG A 359 40.72 7.58 30.39
CA ARG A 359 41.86 8.08 31.18
C ARG A 359 42.11 9.57 31.00
N ALA A 360 41.93 10.09 29.78
CA ALA A 360 42.03 11.52 29.52
C ALA A 360 40.91 12.32 30.23
N ALA A 361 39.70 11.76 30.30
CA ALA A 361 38.58 12.36 31.05
C ALA A 361 38.83 12.36 32.57
N GLU A 362 39.42 11.29 33.12
CA GLU A 362 39.81 11.20 34.53
C GLU A 362 40.91 12.23 34.89
N GLN A 363 41.90 12.44 34.01
CA GLN A 363 42.96 13.44 34.21
C GLN A 363 42.47 14.89 34.10
N LEU A 364 41.38 15.13 33.39
CA LEU A 364 40.74 16.45 33.26
C LEU A 364 39.77 16.77 34.42
N GLY A 365 39.66 15.92 35.44
CA GLY A 365 38.91 16.19 36.66
C GLY A 365 37.38 16.13 36.50
N PHE A 366 36.88 15.40 35.50
CA PHE A 366 35.44 15.10 35.41
C PHE A 366 35.09 14.00 36.42
N GLU A 367 34.99 14.35 37.70
CA GLU A 367 34.33 13.51 38.70
C GLU A 367 32.82 13.44 38.40
N GLY A 368 32.32 12.20 38.33
CA GLY A 368 30.98 11.75 37.95
C GLY A 368 29.81 12.73 38.14
N LEU A 369 29.08 12.97 37.04
CA LEU A 369 27.67 13.31 37.12
C LEU A 369 26.88 12.04 37.52
N PRO A 370 26.19 12.02 38.66
CA PRO A 370 25.44 10.84 39.09
C PRO A 370 24.21 10.66 38.20
N GLY A 371 24.12 9.52 37.50
CA GLY A 371 22.89 9.15 36.79
C GLY A 371 23.02 8.22 35.58
N TRP A 372 24.23 7.87 35.13
CA TRP A 372 24.40 6.96 33.99
C TRP A 372 25.01 5.63 34.43
N THR A 373 24.15 4.67 34.76
CA THR A 373 24.52 3.25 34.78
C THR A 373 24.25 2.65 33.40
N VAL A 374 25.31 2.17 32.74
CA VAL A 374 25.21 1.34 31.53
C VAL A 374 24.82 -0.08 31.98
N PRO A 375 23.75 -0.71 31.45
CA PRO A 375 23.41 -2.09 31.80
C PRO A 375 24.47 -3.06 31.28
N GLN A 376 24.80 -4.06 32.10
CA GLN A 376 25.67 -5.20 31.73
C GLN A 376 25.08 -6.08 30.64
#